data_AF-A0A7S0FYR1-F1
#
_entry.id   AF-A0A7S0FYR1-F1
#
_cell.length_a   1.000
_cell.length_b   1.000
_cell.length_c   1.000
_cell.angle_alpha   90.00
_cell.angle_beta   90.00
_cell.angle_gamma   90.00
#
_symmetry.space_group_name_H-M   'P 1'
#
loop_
_entity.id
_entity.type
_entity.pdbx_description
1 polymer ?
#
loop_
_entity_poly.entity_id
_entity_poly.type
_entity_poly.pdbx_seq_one_letter_code
_entity_poly.pdbx_strand_id
1 'polypeptide(L)'
;AFSGCGAVGLLASEEQDSASYVEGEEGGAGGPLAAAFDPLDGSRNIECSIPTGTIFGLFGRAEEACRVHTADLEMCSLAGAARETLLLAGYCLYSSAMVLVLALRGGGASQWTLDPGSGRWVCTEERLRMPSRGQIYSLNDGRYF
;
A
#
# COMPACT_ATOMS: atom_id res chain seq x y z
N ALA A 1 7.10 5.76 8.03
CA ALA A 1 7.62 5.30 6.72
C ALA A 1 7.36 6.34 5.63
N PHE A 2 6.10 6.75 5.41
CA PHE A 2 5.75 7.72 4.35
C PHE A 2 5.83 9.21 4.74
N SER A 3 5.75 9.54 6.04
CA SER A 3 5.78 10.94 6.50
C SER A 3 7.08 11.69 6.23
N GLY A 4 8.21 10.98 6.12
CA GLY A 4 9.53 11.60 5.93
C GLY A 4 9.96 11.82 4.48
N CYS A 5 9.15 11.42 3.49
CA CYS A 5 9.54 11.52 2.08
C CYS A 5 9.16 12.84 1.41
N GLY A 6 8.40 13.71 2.09
CA GLY A 6 7.90 14.98 1.56
C GLY A 6 6.82 14.87 0.48
N ALA A 7 6.62 13.68 -0.11
CA ALA A 7 5.66 13.46 -1.20
C ALA A 7 4.23 13.15 -0.72
N VAL A 8 4.06 12.74 0.54
CA VAL A 8 2.77 12.34 1.11
C VAL A 8 2.27 13.42 2.07
N GLY A 9 1.01 13.81 1.93
CA GLY A 9 0.35 14.81 2.78
C GLY A 9 -0.81 14.26 3.61
N LEU A 10 -1.28 13.05 3.32
CA LEU A 10 -2.32 12.35 4.08
C LEU A 10 -1.96 10.88 4.25
N LEU A 11 -2.09 10.35 5.46
CA LEU A 11 -1.83 8.95 5.81
C LEU A 11 -3.07 8.31 6.41
N ALA A 12 -3.44 7.14 5.89
CA ALA A 12 -4.44 6.26 6.49
C ALA A 12 -3.77 4.92 6.81
N SER A 13 -3.82 4.50 8.06
CA SER A 13 -3.26 3.22 8.52
C SER A 13 -4.37 2.36 9.09
N GLU A 14 -4.32 1.04 8.86
CA GLU A 14 -5.25 0.09 9.50
C GLU A 14 -5.21 0.18 11.05
N GLU A 15 -4.05 0.51 11.61
CA GLU A 15 -3.82 0.65 13.05
C GLU A 15 -4.28 2.00 13.65
N GLN A 16 -4.91 2.87 12.84
CA GLN A 16 -5.36 4.20 13.26
C GLN A 16 -6.85 4.41 12.92
N ASP A 17 -7.61 4.91 13.90
CA ASP A 17 -9.06 5.18 13.73
C ASP A 17 -9.33 6.30 12.71
N SER A 18 -8.40 7.24 12.54
CA SER A 18 -8.54 8.38 11.64
C SER A 18 -7.27 8.62 10.82
N ALA A 19 -7.46 9.20 9.64
CA ALA A 19 -6.34 9.59 8.80
C ALA A 19 -5.59 10.78 9.41
N SER A 20 -4.27 10.79 9.26
CA SER A 20 -3.38 11.84 9.78
C SER A 20 -2.78 12.66 8.65
N TYR A 21 -2.70 13.97 8.87
CA TYR A 21 -1.98 14.87 7.99
C TYR A 21 -0.47 14.76 8.21
N VAL A 22 0.28 14.81 7.12
CA VAL A 22 1.73 14.95 7.18
C VAL A 22 2.04 16.43 6.98
N GLU A 23 2.75 17.02 7.94
CA GLU A 23 3.26 18.37 7.83
C GLU A 23 4.38 18.43 6.78
N GLY A 24 4.31 19.41 5.89
CA GLY A 24 5.37 19.73 4.95
C GLY A 24 6.51 20.51 5.60
N GLU A 25 7.58 20.73 4.85
CA GLU A 25 8.64 21.65 5.27
C GLU A 25 8.04 23.06 5.51
N GLU A 26 8.55 23.75 6.54
CA GLU A 26 8.07 25.08 6.98
C GLU A 26 6.62 25.12 7.50
N GLY A 27 6.03 23.98 7.89
CA GLY A 27 4.68 23.94 8.49
C GLY A 27 3.55 24.07 7.46
N GLY A 28 3.84 23.89 6.17
CA GLY A 28 2.85 23.82 5.10
C GLY A 28 2.12 22.48 5.03
N ALA A 29 1.14 22.38 4.13
CA ALA A 29 0.52 21.09 3.80
C ALA A 29 1.56 20.14 3.19
N GLY A 30 1.58 18.88 3.61
CA GLY A 30 2.45 17.85 3.03
C GLY A 30 2.16 17.58 1.56
N GLY A 31 2.90 16.63 0.97
CA GLY A 31 2.91 16.43 -0.48
C GLY A 31 1.57 16.04 -1.13
N PRO A 32 1.56 15.97 -2.48
CA PRO A 32 0.34 15.81 -3.27
C PRO A 32 -0.28 14.39 -3.22
N LEU A 33 0.34 13.47 -2.48
CA LEU A 33 -0.11 12.09 -2.39
C LEU A 33 -0.82 11.82 -1.07
N ALA A 34 -1.81 10.94 -1.12
CA ALA A 34 -2.33 10.25 0.05
C ALA A 34 -1.81 8.81 0.03
N ALA A 35 -1.44 8.26 1.19
CA ALA A 35 -1.06 6.86 1.32
C ALA A 35 -2.02 6.13 2.26
N ALA A 36 -2.60 5.02 1.79
CA ALA A 36 -3.31 4.09 2.63
C ALA A 36 -2.47 2.81 2.77
N PHE A 37 -2.28 2.30 3.98
CA PHE A 37 -1.45 1.12 4.20
C PHE A 37 -1.89 0.28 5.41
N ASP A 38 -1.74 -1.03 5.27
CA ASP A 38 -1.72 -1.98 6.37
C ASP A 38 -0.24 -2.27 6.69
N PRO A 39 0.28 -1.80 7.85
CA PRO A 39 1.68 -1.99 8.19
C PRO A 39 2.04 -3.46 8.37
N LEU A 40 1.10 -4.33 8.77
CA LEU A 40 1.33 -5.73 9.06
C LEU A 40 0.09 -6.60 8.84
N ASP A 41 -0.20 -6.89 7.58
CA ASP A 41 -1.26 -7.82 7.19
C ASP A 41 -0.92 -9.24 7.65
N GLY A 42 -1.94 -9.92 8.15
CA GLY A 42 -1.79 -11.23 8.75
C GLY A 42 -1.08 -11.20 10.10
N SER A 43 -1.12 -10.11 10.86
CA SER A 43 -0.50 -10.00 12.20
C SER A 43 -0.81 -11.18 13.14
N ARG A 44 -2.03 -11.74 13.08
CA ARG A 44 -2.45 -12.95 13.82
C ARG A 44 -1.65 -14.22 13.49
N ASN A 45 -0.96 -14.24 12.35
CA ASN A 45 -0.18 -15.36 11.85
C ASN A 45 1.27 -15.36 12.36
N ILE A 46 1.71 -14.28 13.02
CA ILE A 46 3.10 -14.11 13.50
C ILE A 46 3.48 -15.23 14.47
N GLU A 47 2.62 -15.55 15.43
CA GLU A 47 2.87 -16.59 16.44
C GLU A 47 3.05 -17.99 15.82
N CYS A 48 2.46 -18.20 14.65
CA CYS A 48 2.52 -19.47 13.91
C CYS A 48 3.63 -19.49 12.86
N SER A 49 4.45 -18.44 12.74
CA SER A 49 5.49 -18.32 11.69
C SER A 49 4.96 -18.51 10.26
N ILE A 50 3.70 -18.13 10.04
CA ILE A 50 3.06 -18.14 8.72
C ILE A 50 3.41 -16.82 8.01
N PRO A 51 3.55 -16.80 6.66
CA PRO A 51 3.87 -15.56 5.94
C PRO A 51 2.93 -14.41 6.26
N THR A 52 3.51 -13.23 6.42
CA THR A 52 2.83 -11.96 6.68
C THR A 52 3.25 -10.93 5.65
N GLY A 53 2.69 -9.73 5.68
CA GLY A 53 3.10 -8.71 4.73
C GLY A 53 2.73 -7.30 5.14
N THR A 54 3.06 -6.36 4.27
CA THR A 54 2.60 -4.96 4.34
C THR A 54 1.90 -4.67 3.02
N ILE A 55 0.71 -4.07 3.06
CA ILE A 55 -0.05 -3.68 1.88
C ILE A 55 -0.12 -2.16 1.83
N PHE A 56 0.06 -1.54 0.67
CA PHE A 56 -0.02 -0.09 0.55
C PHE A 56 -0.51 0.36 -0.82
N GLY A 57 -1.14 1.53 -0.83
CA GLY A 57 -1.59 2.25 -2.02
C GLY A 57 -1.29 3.73 -1.92
N LEU A 58 -0.85 4.31 -3.03
CA LEU A 58 -0.62 5.75 -3.19
C LEU A 58 -1.65 6.33 -4.14
N PHE A 59 -2.33 7.38 -3.68
CA PHE A 59 -3.42 8.04 -4.37
C PHE A 59 -3.04 9.50 -4.66
N GLY A 60 -3.44 10.00 -5.82
CA GLY A 60 -3.37 11.43 -6.10
C GLY A 60 -4.43 12.19 -5.31
N ARG A 61 -4.07 13.34 -4.74
CA ARG A 61 -5.01 14.27 -4.08
C ARG A 61 -5.41 15.38 -5.05
N ALA A 62 -6.67 15.82 -4.97
CA ALA A 62 -7.11 17.01 -5.69
C ALA A 62 -6.46 18.27 -5.10
N GLU A 63 -6.17 19.28 -5.92
CA GLU A 63 -5.52 20.52 -5.45
C GLU A 63 -6.39 21.27 -4.43
N GLU A 64 -7.71 21.28 -4.62
CA GLU A 64 -8.66 21.89 -3.68
C GLU A 64 -8.69 21.17 -2.33
N ALA A 65 -8.52 19.85 -2.35
CA ALA A 65 -8.45 19.00 -1.15
C ALA A 65 -7.15 19.25 -0.36
N CYS A 66 -6.05 19.51 -1.05
CA CYS A 66 -4.77 19.87 -0.43
C CYS A 66 -4.79 21.20 0.34
N ARG A 67 -5.79 22.07 0.11
CA ARG A 67 -5.93 23.37 0.78
C ARG A 67 -6.83 23.33 2.03
N VAL A 68 -7.59 22.25 2.22
CA VAL A 68 -8.55 22.12 3.32
C VAL A 68 -8.11 20.97 4.23
N HIS A 69 -7.64 21.30 5.44
CA HIS A 69 -7.19 20.34 6.45
C HIS A 69 -8.36 19.66 7.18
N THR A 70 -9.27 19.01 6.44
CA THR A 70 -10.33 18.19 7.03
C THR A 70 -10.21 16.75 6.53
N ALA A 71 -9.61 15.89 7.36
CA ALA A 71 -9.28 14.51 7.01
C ALA A 71 -10.52 13.72 6.58
N ASP A 72 -11.69 14.00 7.18
CA ASP A 72 -12.95 13.29 6.92
C ASP A 72 -13.49 13.51 5.49
N LEU A 73 -13.33 14.72 4.93
CA LEU A 73 -13.78 15.02 3.56
C LEU A 73 -12.85 14.42 2.51
N GLU A 74 -11.54 14.45 2.76
CA GLU A 74 -10.56 13.83 1.87
C GLU A 74 -10.66 12.30 1.87
N MET A 75 -10.91 11.69 3.03
CA MET A 75 -11.12 10.24 3.13
C MET A 75 -12.41 9.79 2.44
N CYS A 76 -13.51 10.54 2.55
CA CYS A 76 -14.74 10.26 1.80
C CYS A 76 -14.50 10.31 0.28
N SER A 77 -13.70 11.28 -0.18
CA SER A 77 -13.32 11.41 -1.60
C SER A 77 -12.41 10.27 -2.06
N LEU A 78 -11.42 9.89 -1.25
CA LEU A 78 -10.55 8.74 -1.52
C LEU A 78 -11.34 7.43 -1.56
N ALA A 79 -12.27 7.21 -0.64
CA ALA A 79 -13.11 6.00 -0.63
C ALA A 79 -14.06 5.95 -1.84
N GLY A 80 -14.64 7.09 -2.23
CA GLY A 80 -15.57 7.19 -3.36
C GLY A 80 -14.91 7.10 -4.74
N ALA A 81 -13.66 7.58 -4.87
CA ALA A 81 -12.91 7.64 -6.13
C ALA A 81 -11.64 6.75 -6.13
N ALA A 82 -11.51 5.82 -5.19
CA ALA A 82 -10.28 5.05 -4.91
C ALA A 82 -9.62 4.48 -6.16
N ARG A 83 -10.43 3.91 -7.08
CA ARG A 83 -9.94 3.33 -8.33
C ARG A 83 -9.38 4.36 -9.30
N GLU A 84 -9.94 5.56 -9.33
CA GLU A 84 -9.59 6.64 -10.24
C GLU A 84 -8.43 7.48 -9.72
N THR A 85 -8.19 7.49 -8.41
CA THR A 85 -7.11 8.24 -7.78
C THR A 85 -5.89 7.36 -7.46
N LEU A 86 -6.02 6.03 -7.42
CA LEU A 86 -4.90 5.11 -7.19
C LEU A 86 -3.85 5.20 -8.31
N LEU A 87 -2.65 5.65 -7.95
CA LEU A 87 -1.52 5.81 -8.87
C LEU A 87 -0.58 4.62 -8.82
N LEU A 88 -0.37 4.06 -7.63
CA LEU A 88 0.50 2.93 -7.37
C LEU A 88 -0.10 2.09 -6.24
N ALA A 89 -0.07 0.77 -6.38
CA ALA A 89 -0.33 -0.15 -5.28
C ALA A 89 0.80 -1.17 -5.18
N GLY A 90 0.98 -1.72 -3.99
CA GLY A 90 1.96 -2.76 -3.79
C GLY A 90 1.76 -3.51 -2.49
N TYR A 91 2.51 -4.59 -2.37
CA TYR A 91 2.65 -5.29 -1.11
C TYR A 91 4.08 -5.81 -0.95
N CYS A 92 4.54 -5.88 0.29
CA CYS A 92 5.75 -6.59 0.67
C CYS A 92 5.34 -7.87 1.39
N LEU A 93 5.80 -9.02 0.90
CA LEU A 93 5.57 -10.33 1.50
C LEU A 93 6.80 -10.73 2.31
N TYR A 94 6.59 -11.00 3.59
CA TYR A 94 7.58 -11.49 4.53
C TYR A 94 7.42 -13.02 4.67
N SER A 95 8.25 -13.76 3.93
CA SER A 95 8.24 -15.22 3.90
C SER A 95 9.68 -15.74 3.89
N SER A 96 9.91 -16.94 3.34
CA SER A 96 11.26 -17.50 3.10
C SER A 96 12.19 -16.56 2.31
N ALA A 97 11.62 -15.63 1.55
CA ALA A 97 12.28 -14.45 1.02
C ALA A 97 11.38 -13.21 1.24
N MET A 98 11.99 -12.02 1.23
CA MET A 98 11.25 -10.76 1.20
C MET A 98 10.97 -10.37 -0.25
N VAL A 99 9.69 -10.32 -0.61
CA VAL A 99 9.25 -10.03 -1.98
C VAL A 99 8.38 -8.78 -1.99
N LEU A 100 8.77 -7.80 -2.80
CA LEU A 100 8.01 -6.57 -3.04
C LEU A 100 7.36 -6.66 -4.41
N VAL A 101 6.03 -6.53 -4.45
CA VAL A 101 5.28 -6.39 -5.70
C VAL A 101 4.77 -4.97 -5.84
N LEU A 102 5.01 -4.36 -7.00
CA LEU A 102 4.58 -3.01 -7.32
C LEU A 102 3.76 -3.01 -8.60
N ALA A 103 2.59 -2.39 -8.56
CA ALA A 103 1.69 -2.19 -9.69
C ALA A 103 1.44 -0.69 -9.90
N LEU A 104 1.73 -0.22 -11.11
CA LEU A 104 1.52 1.18 -11.50
C LEU A 104 0.22 1.32 -12.30
N ARG A 105 -0.50 2.42 -12.09
CA ARG A 105 -1.70 2.75 -12.88
C ARG A 105 -1.35 2.82 -14.37
N GLY A 106 -2.13 2.11 -15.19
CA GLY A 106 -1.90 2.02 -16.64
C GLY A 106 -0.71 1.14 -17.05
N GLY A 107 0.02 0.57 -16.09
CA GLY A 107 1.17 -0.30 -16.31
C GLY A 107 0.89 -1.78 -16.06
N GLY A 108 1.96 -2.51 -15.75
CA GLY A 108 1.91 -3.88 -15.23
C GLY A 108 2.29 -3.93 -13.75
N ALA A 109 2.34 -5.15 -13.22
CA ALA A 109 2.96 -5.42 -11.93
C ALA A 109 4.37 -5.99 -12.13
N SER A 110 5.31 -5.60 -11.27
CA SER A 110 6.68 -6.12 -11.22
C SER A 110 6.95 -6.71 -9.85
N GLN A 111 7.81 -7.74 -9.81
CA GLN A 111 8.25 -8.40 -8.59
C GLN A 111 9.73 -8.09 -8.34
N TRP A 112 10.03 -7.74 -7.10
CA TRP A 112 11.36 -7.46 -6.61
C TRP A 112 11.63 -8.35 -5.41
N THR A 113 12.82 -8.91 -5.31
CA THR A 113 13.23 -9.73 -4.17
C THR A 113 14.40 -9.04 -3.48
N LEU A 114 14.37 -8.94 -2.15
CA LEU A 114 15.47 -8.37 -1.39
C LEU A 114 16.63 -9.36 -1.36
N ASP A 115 17.80 -8.95 -1.85
CA ASP A 115 19.04 -9.68 -1.63
C ASP A 115 19.58 -9.38 -0.22
N PRO A 116 19.60 -10.35 0.70
CA PRO A 116 20.06 -10.12 2.06
C PRO A 116 21.56 -9.82 2.14
N GLY A 117 22.36 -10.24 1.15
CA GLY A 117 23.79 -10.00 1.12
C GLY A 117 24.13 -8.53 0.84
N SER A 118 23.42 -7.91 -0.11
CA SER A 118 23.63 -6.50 -0.49
C SER A 118 22.65 -5.52 0.17
N GLY A 119 21.55 -6.00 0.73
CA GLY A 119 20.45 -5.17 1.25
C GLY A 119 19.68 -4.43 0.15
N ARG A 120 19.75 -4.90 -1.10
CA ARG A 120 19.13 -4.24 -2.26
C ARG A 120 17.98 -5.05 -2.82
N TRP A 121 16.96 -4.35 -3.30
CA TRP A 121 15.89 -4.94 -4.09
C TRP A 121 16.37 -5.23 -5.51
N VAL A 122 16.25 -6.49 -5.92
CA VAL A 122 16.57 -6.95 -7.28
C VAL A 122 15.27 -7.27 -8.00
N CYS A 123 15.06 -6.71 -9.19
CA CYS A 123 13.89 -7.05 -10.00
C CYS A 123 14.02 -8.50 -10.48
N THR A 124 13.11 -9.36 -10.04
CA THR A 124 13.11 -10.79 -10.37
C THR A 124 12.08 -11.14 -11.44
N GLU A 125 11.05 -10.29 -11.61
CA GLU A 125 10.07 -10.41 -12.69
C GLU A 125 9.59 -9.01 -13.08
N GLU A 126 9.81 -8.61 -14.33
CA GLU A 126 9.47 -7.26 -14.81
C GLU A 126 7.98 -7.10 -15.08
N ARG A 127 7.28 -8.19 -15.46
CA ARG A 127 5.90 -8.12 -15.92
C ARG A 127 5.08 -9.32 -15.48
N LEU A 128 4.67 -9.31 -14.21
CA LEU A 128 3.72 -10.25 -13.64
C LEU A 128 2.43 -10.31 -14.46
N ARG A 129 1.96 -11.53 -14.73
CA ARG A 129 0.73 -11.82 -15.46
C ARG A 129 -0.02 -12.93 -14.76
N MET A 130 -1.28 -12.66 -14.42
CA MET A 130 -2.17 -13.69 -13.91
C MET A 130 -2.47 -14.69 -15.04
N PRO A 131 -2.38 -16.02 -14.81
CA PRO A 131 -2.80 -17.01 -15.79
C PRO A 131 -4.31 -16.86 -16.08
N SER A 132 -4.72 -17.18 -17.31
CA SER A 132 -6.13 -17.09 -17.72
C SER A 132 -7.04 -18.05 -16.95
N ARG A 133 -6.49 -19.15 -16.43
CA ARG A 133 -7.20 -20.11 -15.57
C ARG A 133 -6.24 -20.76 -14.58
N GLY A 134 -6.58 -20.73 -13.30
CA GLY A 134 -5.89 -21.46 -12.22
C GLY A 134 -6.56 -22.80 -11.89
N GLN A 135 -5.89 -23.60 -11.06
CA GLN A 135 -6.43 -24.86 -10.50
C GLN A 135 -6.59 -24.81 -8.97
N ILE A 136 -6.29 -23.66 -8.35
CA ILE A 136 -6.27 -23.48 -6.90
C ILE A 136 -7.37 -22.49 -6.55
N TYR A 137 -8.10 -22.77 -5.48
CA TYR A 137 -8.97 -21.81 -4.80
C TYR A 137 -8.43 -21.58 -3.38
N SER A 138 -8.69 -20.41 -2.81
CA SER A 138 -8.28 -20.07 -1.44
C SER A 138 -9.45 -19.39 -0.74
N LEU A 139 -10.01 -20.07 0.27
CA LEU A 139 -11.09 -19.58 1.12
C LEU A 139 -11.03 -20.25 2.49
N ASN A 140 -11.65 -19.65 3.50
CA ASN A 140 -11.83 -20.27 4.81
C ASN A 140 -13.18 -21.01 4.85
N ASP A 141 -13.13 -22.33 4.68
CA ASP A 141 -14.32 -23.18 4.57
C ASP A 141 -15.06 -23.38 5.92
N GLY A 142 -14.38 -23.12 7.05
CA GLY A 142 -14.97 -23.24 8.38
C GLY A 142 -16.00 -22.16 8.74
N ARG A 143 -16.27 -21.20 7.84
CA ARG A 143 -17.31 -20.16 8.01
C ARG A 143 -18.60 -20.43 7.24
N TYR A 144 -18.65 -21.50 6.45
CA TYR A 144 -19.81 -21.86 5.63
C TYR A 144 -20.69 -22.98 6.23
N PHE A 145 -20.30 -23.50 7.40
CA PHE A 145 -21.08 -24.41 8.25
C PHE A 145 -21.18 -23.83 9.66
#